data_AF-A0A9P0CJI4-F1
#
_entry.id   AF-A0A9P0CJI4-F1
#
_cell.length_a   1.000
_cell.length_b   1.000
_cell.length_c   1.000
_cell.angle_alpha   90.00
_cell.angle_beta   90.00
_cell.angle_gamma   90.00
#
_symmetry.space_group_name_H-M   'P 1'
#
loop_
_entity.id
_entity.type
_entity.pdbx_description
1 polymer ?
#
loop_
_entity_poly.entity_id
_entity_poly.type
_entity_poly.pdbx_seq_one_letter_code
_entity_poly.pdbx_strand_id
1 'polypeptide(L)'
;MFNKITVLFLVAAFVAVVSALTDREQFEDYKKKFNKQYTAEEEQTRFKNFQDTLKHIEENKAKFARGEVSHTEGINQFADLSADEWSHRNHGLKRP
;
A
#
# COMPACT_ATOMS: atom_id res chain seq x y z
N MET A 1 11.82 19.39 32.20
CA MET A 1 10.80 18.32 32.18
C MET A 1 10.05 18.47 30.86
N PHE A 2 10.13 17.49 29.95
CA PHE A 2 9.45 17.61 28.64
C PHE A 2 7.93 17.61 28.83
N ASN A 3 7.23 18.51 28.14
CA ASN A 3 5.77 18.53 28.14
C ASN A 3 5.24 17.22 27.56
N LYS A 4 4.33 16.54 28.26
CA LYS A 4 3.74 15.26 27.82
C LYS A 4 3.14 15.35 26.41
N ILE A 5 2.56 16.50 26.06
CA ILE A 5 2.03 16.75 24.70
C ILE A 5 3.16 16.75 23.67
N THR A 6 4.27 17.44 23.96
CA THR A 6 5.44 17.45 23.08
C THR A 6 6.03 16.05 22.90
N VAL A 7 6.10 15.23 23.96
CA VAL A 7 6.58 13.85 23.88
C VAL A 7 5.65 13.00 22.99
N LEU A 8 4.32 13.13 23.14
CA LEU A 8 3.36 12.39 22.30
C LEU A 8 3.50 12.75 20.82
N PHE A 9 3.65 14.02 20.49
CA PHE A 9 3.88 14.46 19.11
C PHE A 9 5.17 13.89 18.53
N LEU A 10 6.26 13.86 19.30
CA LEU A 10 7.53 13.29 18.85
C LEU A 10 7.43 11.78 18.58
N VAL A 11 6.72 11.04 19.45
CA VAL A 11 6.49 9.60 19.24
C VAL A 11 5.65 9.37 17.97
N ALA A 12 4.55 10.11 17.79
CA ALA A 12 3.70 9.97 16.61
C ALA A 12 4.47 10.28 15.31
N ALA A 13 5.29 11.34 15.31
CA ALA A 13 6.13 11.69 14.17
C ALA A 13 7.18 10.62 13.88
N PHE A 14 7.82 10.05 14.92
CA PHE A 14 8.78 8.97 14.75
C PHE A 14 8.13 7.71 14.15
N VAL A 15 6.96 7.31 14.66
CA VAL A 15 6.21 6.17 14.12
C VAL A 15 5.86 6.40 12.64
N ALA A 16 5.36 7.60 12.29
CA ALA A 16 5.02 7.91 10.91
C ALA A 16 6.24 7.84 9.96
N VAL A 17 7.41 8.32 10.40
CA VAL A 17 8.65 8.23 9.61
C VAL A 17 9.08 6.77 9.43
N VAL A 18 9.04 5.95 10.49
CA VAL A 18 9.40 4.53 10.40
C VAL A 18 8.46 3.79 9.44
N SER A 19 7.14 3.98 9.55
CA SER A 19 6.18 3.37 8.63
C SER A 19 6.44 3.76 7.17
N ALA A 20 6.69 5.04 6.90
CA ALA A 20 6.99 5.50 5.54
C ALA A 20 8.29 4.88 4.97
N LEU A 21 9.32 4.69 5.80
CA LEU A 21 10.54 4.00 5.40
C LEU A 21 10.28 2.52 5.08
N THR A 22 9.52 1.82 5.93
CA THR A 22 9.17 0.42 5.72
C THR A 22 8.34 0.21 4.45
N ASP A 23 7.39 1.10 4.16
CA ASP A 23 6.63 1.06 2.91
C ASP A 23 7.52 1.26 1.69
N ARG A 24 8.50 2.17 1.78
CA ARG A 24 9.46 2.42 0.70
C ARG A 24 10.32 1.20 0.41
N GLU A 25 10.83 0.54 1.45
CA GLU A 25 11.61 -0.69 1.32
C GLU A 25 10.77 -1.81 0.67
N GLN A 26 9.54 -2.01 1.13
CA GLN A 26 8.62 -2.98 0.53
C GLN A 26 8.32 -2.68 -0.94
N PHE A 27 8.21 -1.40 -1.32
CA PHE A 27 8.00 -1.01 -2.70
C PHE A 27 9.22 -1.27 -3.59
N GLU A 28 10.43 -1.07 -3.08
CA GLU A 28 11.65 -1.45 -3.81
C GLU A 28 11.72 -2.96 -4.06
N ASP A 29 11.40 -3.77 -3.05
CA ASP A 29 11.39 -5.22 -3.18
C ASP A 29 10.27 -5.70 -4.10
N TYR A 30 9.10 -5.06 -4.05
CA TYR A 30 8.01 -5.26 -5.00
C TYR A 30 8.45 -4.99 -6.43
N LYS A 31 9.11 -3.84 -6.70
CA LYS A 31 9.61 -3.50 -8.03
C LYS A 31 10.56 -4.57 -8.56
N LYS A 32 11.50 -5.04 -7.73
CA LYS A 32 12.42 -6.13 -8.09
C LYS A 32 11.69 -7.43 -8.36
N LYS A 33 10.78 -7.83 -7.46
CA LYS A 33 10.04 -9.10 -7.53
C LYS A 33 9.18 -9.22 -8.79
N PHE A 34 8.56 -8.13 -9.23
CA PHE A 34 7.67 -8.11 -10.39
C PHE A 34 8.27 -7.39 -11.61
N ASN A 35 9.58 -7.13 -11.60
CA ASN A 35 10.33 -6.48 -12.66
C ASN A 35 9.67 -5.17 -13.15
N LYS A 36 9.24 -4.33 -12.20
CA LYS A 36 8.59 -3.06 -12.49
C LYS A 36 9.63 -1.96 -12.71
N GLN A 37 9.37 -1.13 -13.71
CA GLN A 37 10.19 0.04 -14.03
C GLN A 37 9.23 1.20 -14.28
N TYR A 38 9.51 2.35 -13.68
CA TYR A 38 8.67 3.53 -13.76
C TYR A 38 9.52 4.73 -14.14
N THR A 39 8.90 5.68 -14.85
CA THR A 39 9.46 7.02 -14.94
C THR A 39 9.37 7.74 -13.59
N ALA A 40 10.15 8.81 -13.42
CA ALA A 40 10.08 9.62 -12.20
C ALA A 40 8.68 10.21 -11.95
N GLU A 41 7.95 10.51 -13.02
CA GLU A 41 6.57 11.02 -12.95
C GLU A 41 5.58 9.94 -12.47
N GLU A 42 5.73 8.70 -12.93
CA GLU A 42 4.86 7.59 -12.54
C GLU A 42 5.17 7.05 -11.14
N GLU A 43 6.44 7.08 -10.72
CA GLU A 43 6.91 6.42 -9.51
C GLU A 43 6.17 6.90 -8.25
N GLN A 44 5.85 8.19 -8.18
CA GLN A 44 5.10 8.75 -7.05
C GLN A 44 3.67 8.18 -6.99
N THR A 45 2.98 8.12 -8.13
CA THR A 45 1.62 7.56 -8.21
C THR A 45 1.62 6.07 -7.91
N ARG A 46 2.58 5.33 -8.47
CA ARG A 46 2.73 3.87 -8.25
C ARG A 46 3.04 3.56 -6.79
N PHE A 47 3.89 4.35 -6.15
CA PHE A 47 4.18 4.21 -4.73
C PHE A 47 2.94 4.48 -3.87
N LYS A 48 2.17 5.52 -4.18
CA LYS A 48 0.92 5.80 -3.47
C LYS A 48 -0.09 4.65 -3.58
N ASN A 49 -0.33 4.16 -4.79
CA ASN A 49 -1.22 3.01 -4.99
C ASN A 49 -0.75 1.75 -4.24
N PHE A 50 0.57 1.56 -4.15
CA PHE A 50 1.16 0.47 -3.37
C PHE A 50 0.93 0.63 -1.87
N GLN A 51 1.07 1.83 -1.31
CA GLN A 51 0.73 2.10 0.09
C GLN A 51 -0.76 1.85 0.36
N ASP A 52 -1.65 2.28 -0.53
CA ASP A 52 -3.09 2.03 -0.42
C ASP A 52 -3.38 0.52 -0.46
N THR A 53 -2.66 -0.25 -1.28
CA THR A 53 -2.77 -1.71 -1.32
C THR A 53 -2.27 -2.37 -0.03
N LEU A 54 -1.14 -1.92 0.54
CA LEU A 54 -0.62 -2.42 1.82
C LEU A 54 -1.65 -2.24 2.94
N LYS A 55 -2.25 -1.04 3.01
CA LYS A 55 -3.29 -0.73 3.97
C LYS A 55 -4.53 -1.63 3.78
N HIS A 56 -4.99 -1.81 2.55
CA HIS A 56 -6.12 -2.69 2.23
C HIS A 56 -5.85 -4.14 2.65
N ILE A 57 -4.64 -4.65 2.40
CA ILE A 57 -4.24 -6.00 2.82
C ILE A 57 -4.26 -6.14 4.34
N GLU A 58 -3.77 -5.14 5.07
CA GLU A 58 -3.81 -5.16 6.55
C GLU A 58 -5.25 -5.14 7.07
N GLU A 59 -6.11 -4.31 6.51
CA GLU A 59 -7.53 -4.27 6.84
C GLU A 59 -8.24 -5.60 6.56
N ASN A 60 -7.94 -6.23 5.41
CA ASN A 60 -8.47 -7.54 5.04
C ASN A 60 -8.01 -8.62 6.04
N LYS A 61 -6.72 -8.64 6.42
CA LYS A 61 -6.19 -9.54 7.45
C LYS A 61 -6.87 -9.34 8.81
N ALA A 62 -7.14 -8.08 9.20
CA ALA A 62 -7.86 -7.79 10.43
C ALA A 62 -9.32 -8.29 10.39
N LYS A 63 -10.02 -8.13 9.26
CA LYS A 63 -11.37 -8.69 9.04
C LYS A 63 -11.36 -10.22 9.07
N PHE A 64 -10.34 -10.84 8.45
CA PHE A 64 -10.16 -12.29 8.46
C PHE A 64 -9.97 -12.84 9.88
N ALA A 65 -9.14 -12.18 10.68
CA ALA A 65 -8.94 -12.54 12.08
C ALA A 65 -10.21 -12.46 12.94
N ARG A 66 -11.18 -11.62 12.53
CA ARG A 66 -12.52 -11.51 13.15
C ARG A 66 -13.56 -12.46 12.54
N GLY A 67 -13.20 -13.24 11.53
CA GLY A 67 -14.13 -14.13 10.81
C GLY A 67 -15.12 -13.41 9.89
N GLU A 68 -14.91 -12.13 9.59
CA GLU A 68 -15.80 -11.32 8.73
C GLU A 68 -15.59 -11.59 7.23
N VAL A 69 -14.39 -12.07 6.88
CA VAL A 69 -14.04 -12.52 5.53
C VAL A 69 -13.39 -13.89 5.60
N SER A 70 -13.56 -14.70 4.56
CA SER A 70 -13.04 -16.07 4.50
C SER A 70 -11.71 -16.22 3.76
N HIS A 71 -11.10 -15.10 3.34
CA HIS A 71 -9.85 -15.07 2.59
C HIS A 71 -8.92 -14.01 3.14
N THR A 72 -7.63 -14.15 2.81
CA THR A 72 -6.60 -13.15 3.03
C THR A 72 -6.02 -12.69 1.71
N GLU A 73 -5.54 -11.45 1.67
CA GLU A 73 -4.88 -10.87 0.52
C GLU A 73 -3.37 -10.72 0.75
N GLY A 74 -2.63 -10.60 -0.34
CA GLY A 74 -1.18 -10.43 -0.33
C GLY A 74 -0.70 -9.67 -1.55
N ILE A 75 0.52 -9.13 -1.46
CA ILE A 75 1.14 -8.37 -2.53
C ILE A 75 1.34 -9.26 -3.77
N ASN A 76 0.80 -8.79 -4.89
CA ASN A 76 0.91 -9.40 -6.21
C ASN A 76 1.29 -8.35 -7.26
N GLN A 77 1.46 -8.74 -8.53
CA GLN A 77 1.91 -7.87 -9.63
C GLN A 77 1.01 -6.64 -9.93
N PHE A 78 -0.15 -6.54 -9.29
CA PHE A 78 -1.14 -5.47 -9.48
C PHE A 78 -1.21 -4.51 -8.28
N ALA A 79 -0.36 -4.70 -7.28
CA ALA A 79 -0.35 -3.87 -6.07
C ALA A 79 0.00 -2.39 -6.31
N ASP A 80 0.42 -2.00 -7.52
CA ASP A 80 0.74 -0.63 -7.93
C ASP A 80 -0.40 0.06 -8.71
N LEU A 81 -1.53 -0.63 -8.92
CA LEU A 81 -2.65 -0.14 -9.72
C LEU A 81 -3.75 0.42 -8.82
N SER A 82 -4.38 1.51 -9.25
CA SER A 82 -5.64 1.94 -8.65
C SER A 82 -6.79 1.04 -9.09
N ALA A 83 -7.91 1.06 -8.35
CA ALA A 83 -9.12 0.34 -8.73
C ALA A 83 -9.63 0.74 -10.13
N ASP A 84 -9.52 2.02 -10.48
CA ASP A 84 -9.92 2.53 -11.79
C ASP A 84 -8.99 2.03 -12.90
N GLU A 85 -7.67 2.05 -12.67
CA GLU A 85 -6.67 1.51 -13.61
C GLU A 85 -6.86 0.01 -13.83
N TRP A 86 -7.10 -0.73 -12.75
CA TRP A 86 -7.43 -2.15 -12.79
C TRP A 86 -8.67 -2.39 -13.65
N SER A 87 -9.74 -1.63 -13.40
CA SER A 87 -11.00 -1.79 -14.11
C SER A 87 -10.86 -1.54 -15.62
N HIS A 88 -10.09 -0.52 -16.02
CA HIS A 88 -9.90 -0.20 -17.44
C HIS A 88 -9.06 -1.22 -18.20
N ARG A 89 -8.11 -1.88 -17.53
CA ARG A 89 -7.15 -2.79 -18.18
C ARG A 89 -7.61 -4.25 -18.20
N ASN A 90 -8.39 -4.67 -17.20
CA ASN A 90 -8.57 -6.09 -16.90
C ASN A 90 -9.98 -6.63 -17.12
N HIS A 91 -10.94 -5.79 -17.52
CA HIS A 91 -12.23 -6.25 -18.01
C HIS A 91 -12.25 -6.21 -19.54
N GLY A 92 -12.00 -7.35 -20.18
CA GLY A 92 -12.12 -7.52 -21.64
C GLY A 92 -13.58 -7.48 -22.16
N LEU A 93 -14.54 -7.15 -21.30
CA LEU A 93 -15.95 -7.06 -21.65
C LEU A 93 -16.23 -5.73 -22.34
N LYS A 94 -16.34 -5.75 -23.67
CA LYS A 94 -16.97 -4.65 -24.41
C LYS A 94 -18.45 -4.65 -24.06
N ARG A 95 -18.95 -3.56 -23.47
CA ARG A 95 -20.40 -3.38 -23.29
C ARG A 95 -21.05 -3.33 -24.69
N PRO A 96 -22.13 -4.10 -24.94
CA PRO A 96 -22.85 -4.07 -26.21
C PRO A 96 -23.49 -2.72 -26.50
#